data_AF-A0A382G7R6-F1
#
_entry.id   AF-A0A382G7R6-F1
#
_cell.length_a   1.000
_cell.length_b   1.000
_cell.length_c   1.000
_cell.angle_alpha   90.00
_cell.angle_beta   90.00
_cell.angle_gamma   90.00
#
_symmetry.space_group_name_H-M   'P 1'
#
loop_
_entity.id
_entity.type
_entity.pdbx_description
1 polymer ?
#
loop_
_entity_poly.entity_id
_entity_poly.type
_entity_poly.pdbx_seq_one_letter_code
_entity_poly.pdbx_strand_id
1 'polypeptide(L)'
;MSDDLIKVKKTTEEYEVSKSELIPDTGDDAPTWYNKTAGLLDKFRIIPRLVMLAYIFAFYSSVTWFMQLTDPTNAQAMFISTIVGAGAAFFGLYVGKPGATLPKNKK
;
A
#
# COMPACT_ATOMS: atom_id res chain seq x y z
N MET A 1 9.14 -63.17 2.10
CA MET A 1 9.33 -62.05 1.15
C MET A 1 8.27 -61.03 1.51
N SER A 2 8.70 -59.90 2.04
CA SER A 2 7.85 -58.85 2.60
C SER A 2 7.18 -58.09 1.46
N ASP A 3 5.85 -58.07 1.41
CA ASP A 3 5.11 -57.26 0.44
C ASP A 3 5.23 -55.78 0.81
N ASP A 4 6.02 -55.07 0.01
CA ASP A 4 6.42 -53.68 0.15
C ASP A 4 5.27 -52.76 -0.27
N LEU A 5 4.45 -52.32 0.68
CA LEU A 5 3.33 -51.40 0.43
C LEU A 5 3.72 -49.96 0.80
N ILE A 6 3.78 -49.10 -0.20
CA ILE A 6 4.16 -47.68 -0.06
C ILE A 6 2.89 -46.83 0.17
N LYS A 7 2.90 -45.97 1.19
CA LYS A 7 1.82 -44.99 1.44
C LYS A 7 2.00 -43.76 0.56
N VAL A 8 1.11 -43.57 -0.42
CA VAL A 8 1.02 -42.36 -1.23
C VAL A 8 -0.03 -41.41 -0.64
N LYS A 9 0.39 -40.21 -0.21
CA LYS A 9 -0.52 -39.15 0.28
C LYS A 9 -1.05 -38.35 -0.91
N LYS A 10 -2.28 -38.63 -1.33
CA LYS A 10 -3.00 -37.85 -2.36
C LYS A 10 -3.42 -36.51 -1.77
N THR A 11 -2.53 -35.52 -1.84
CA THR A 11 -2.79 -34.13 -1.44
C THR A 11 -3.22 -33.40 -2.70
N THR A 12 -4.53 -33.24 -2.92
CA THR A 12 -5.21 -32.27 -3.81
C THR A 12 -6.55 -32.89 -4.18
N GLU A 13 -7.54 -32.72 -3.32
CA GLU A 13 -8.93 -32.70 -3.77
C GLU A 13 -9.30 -31.22 -3.84
N GLU A 14 -9.31 -30.68 -5.07
CA GLU A 14 -9.86 -29.35 -5.32
C GLU A 14 -11.39 -29.49 -5.28
N TYR A 15 -11.99 -28.98 -4.21
CA TYR A 15 -13.44 -28.77 -4.16
C TYR A 15 -13.74 -27.40 -4.77
N GLU A 16 -14.57 -27.38 -5.80
CA GLU A 16 -15.16 -26.14 -6.30
C GLU A 16 -16.25 -25.68 -5.33
N VAL A 17 -15.85 -24.90 -4.33
CA VAL A 17 -16.78 -24.22 -3.44
C VAL A 17 -17.43 -23.07 -4.21
N SER A 18 -18.77 -23.07 -4.31
CA SER A 18 -19.50 -21.99 -4.96
C SER A 18 -19.24 -20.66 -4.25
N LYS A 19 -18.97 -19.58 -5.00
CA LYS A 19 -18.59 -18.26 -4.46
C LYS A 19 -19.59 -17.68 -3.46
N SER A 20 -20.84 -18.14 -3.49
CA SER A 20 -21.92 -17.71 -2.60
C SER A 20 -21.80 -18.21 -1.16
N GLU A 21 -20.98 -19.23 -0.89
CA GLU A 21 -20.84 -19.82 0.45
C GLU A 21 -19.63 -19.26 1.22
N LEU A 22 -18.67 -18.68 0.51
CA LEU A 22 -17.45 -18.08 1.06
C LEU A 22 -17.62 -16.61 1.48
N ILE A 23 -18.74 -15.97 1.10
CA ILE A 23 -19.00 -14.55 1.34
C ILE A 23 -20.19 -14.47 2.32
N PRO A 24 -19.96 -14.24 3.62
CA PRO A 24 -21.05 -14.02 4.56
C PRO A 24 -21.81 -12.73 4.20
N ASP A 25 -23.13 -12.78 4.11
CA ASP A 25 -24.00 -11.63 3.81
C ASP A 25 -23.96 -10.52 4.88
N THR A 26 -23.33 -10.78 6.03
CA THR A 26 -23.16 -9.83 7.14
C THR A 26 -21.77 -9.93 7.75
N GLY A 27 -21.06 -8.80 7.82
CA GLY A 27 -19.70 -8.63 8.34
C GLY A 27 -19.00 -7.46 7.63
N ASP A 28 -17.78 -7.08 8.05
CA ASP A 28 -16.98 -6.04 7.39
C ASP A 28 -16.72 -6.33 5.89
N ASP A 29 -16.90 -7.59 5.48
CA ASP A 29 -16.76 -8.11 4.12
C ASP A 29 -18.09 -8.09 3.31
N ALA A 30 -19.19 -7.64 3.91
CA ALA A 30 -20.47 -7.56 3.23
C ALA A 30 -20.38 -6.54 2.06
N PRO A 31 -20.94 -6.85 0.87
CA PRO A 31 -20.86 -6.01 -0.31
C PRO A 31 -21.83 -4.81 -0.22
N THR A 32 -21.67 -4.01 0.83
CA THR A 32 -22.34 -2.72 0.99
C THR A 32 -21.90 -1.77 -0.12
N TRP A 33 -22.76 -0.82 -0.48
CA TRP A 33 -22.46 0.17 -1.52
C TRP A 33 -21.14 0.91 -1.23
N TYR A 34 -20.86 1.20 0.05
CA TYR A 34 -19.61 1.78 0.51
C TYR A 34 -18.40 0.89 0.20
N ASN A 35 -18.43 -0.39 0.59
CA ASN A 35 -17.33 -1.34 0.35
C ASN A 35 -17.05 -1.55 -1.15
N LYS A 36 -18.08 -1.61 -2.00
CA LYS A 36 -17.91 -1.71 -3.46
C LYS A 36 -17.25 -0.45 -4.05
N THR A 37 -17.67 0.73 -3.59
CA THR A 37 -17.08 1.99 -4.05
C THR A 37 -15.64 2.18 -3.57
N ALA A 38 -15.33 1.79 -2.33
CA ALA A 38 -13.97 1.80 -1.78
C ALA A 38 -13.04 0.87 -2.58
N GLY A 39 -13.47 -0.35 -2.91
CA GLY A 39 -12.71 -1.27 -3.76
C GLY A 39 -12.49 -0.77 -5.19
N LEU A 40 -13.44 -0.01 -5.75
CA LEU A 40 -13.25 0.65 -7.06
C LEU A 40 -12.24 1.81 -6.98
N LEU A 41 -12.34 2.66 -5.94
CA LEU A 41 -11.44 3.80 -5.74
C LEU A 41 -9.99 3.36 -5.52
N ASP A 42 -9.78 2.26 -4.78
CA ASP A 42 -8.46 1.66 -4.56
C ASP A 42 -7.90 1.04 -5.84
N LYS A 43 -8.76 0.41 -6.67
CA LYS A 43 -8.37 -0.14 -7.99
C LYS A 43 -7.88 0.93 -8.96
N PHE A 44 -8.42 2.15 -8.91
CA PHE A 44 -7.90 3.29 -9.68
C PHE A 44 -6.76 4.05 -8.97
N ARG A 45 -6.33 3.59 -7.78
CA ARG A 45 -5.30 4.21 -6.93
C ARG A 45 -5.58 5.69 -6.66
N ILE A 46 -6.86 6.05 -6.51
CA ILE A 46 -7.29 7.45 -6.35
C ILE A 46 -6.80 8.00 -5.02
N ILE A 47 -6.94 7.25 -3.93
CA ILE A 47 -6.48 7.65 -2.59
C ILE A 47 -4.96 7.92 -2.59
N PRO A 48 -4.10 6.99 -3.05
CA PRO A 48 -2.67 7.24 -3.21
C PRO A 48 -2.33 8.50 -4.04
N ARG A 49 -3.06 8.76 -5.13
CA ARG A 49 -2.82 9.93 -6.00
C ARG A 49 -3.24 11.25 -5.35
N LEU A 50 -4.37 11.27 -4.65
CA LEU A 50 -4.83 12.46 -3.94
C LEU A 50 -3.87 12.85 -2.82
N VAL A 51 -3.33 11.88 -2.08
CA VAL A 51 -2.29 12.12 -1.06
C VAL A 51 -1.03 12.71 -1.69
N MET A 52 -0.62 12.22 -2.87
CA MET A 52 0.51 12.79 -3.61
C MET A 52 0.28 14.23 -4.07
N LEU A 53 -0.91 14.55 -4.58
CA LEU A 53 -1.25 15.91 -4.98
C LEU A 53 -1.27 16.86 -3.77
N ALA A 54 -1.83 16.41 -2.64
CA ALA A 54 -1.83 17.17 -1.40
C ALA A 54 -0.40 17.42 -0.89
N TYR A 55 0.49 16.43 -0.99
CA TYR A 55 1.89 16.58 -0.64
C TYR A 55 2.60 17.62 -1.53
N ILE A 56 2.41 17.56 -2.85
CA ILE A 56 2.99 18.54 -3.78
C ILE A 56 2.52 19.96 -3.44
N PHE A 57 1.23 20.14 -3.14
CA PHE A 57 0.67 21.42 -2.74
C PHE A 57 1.27 21.94 -1.42
N ALA A 58 1.36 21.08 -0.40
CA ALA A 58 1.95 21.44 0.89
C ALA A 58 3.45 21.78 0.76
N PHE A 59 4.17 21.02 -0.06
CA PHE A 59 5.59 21.26 -0.35
C PHE A 59 5.80 22.59 -1.06
N TYR A 60 5.04 22.85 -2.13
CA TYR A 60 5.08 24.11 -2.85
C TYR A 60 4.84 25.29 -1.90
N SER A 61 3.75 25.24 -1.13
CA SER A 61 3.36 26.29 -0.19
C SER A 61 4.46 26.56 0.84
N SER A 62 5.03 25.51 1.42
CA SER A 62 6.09 25.61 2.43
C SER A 62 7.38 26.20 1.88
N VAL A 63 7.76 25.82 0.65
CA VAL A 63 8.95 26.39 -0.02
C VAL A 63 8.73 27.83 -0.43
N THR A 64 7.56 28.19 -0.99
CA THR A 64 7.26 29.59 -1.31
C THR A 64 7.25 30.47 -0.08
N TRP A 65 6.73 29.97 1.05
CA TRP A 65 6.81 30.67 2.33
C TRP A 65 8.28 30.86 2.74
N PHE A 66 9.10 29.80 2.72
CA PHE A 66 10.51 29.85 3.11
C PHE A 66 11.33 30.85 2.28
N MET A 67 11.08 30.91 0.97
CA MET A 67 11.78 31.83 0.06
C MET A 67 11.38 33.30 0.24
N GLN A 68 10.28 33.59 0.93
CA GLN A 68 9.82 34.96 1.21
C GLN A 68 10.44 35.55 2.50
N LEU A 69 11.15 34.74 3.31
CA LEU A 69 11.78 35.25 4.51
C LEU A 69 13.02 36.08 4.19
N THR A 70 13.11 37.25 4.80
CA THR A 70 14.25 38.17 4.66
C THR A 70 15.51 37.67 5.36
N ASP A 71 15.35 36.92 6.46
CA ASP A 71 16.46 36.32 7.22
C ASP A 71 16.07 34.90 7.69
N PRO A 72 16.31 33.88 6.87
CA PRO A 72 15.88 32.52 7.17
C PRO A 72 16.74 31.88 8.28
N THR A 73 16.08 31.31 9.28
CA THR A 73 16.75 30.64 10.40
C THR A 73 17.04 29.17 10.11
N ASN A 74 18.05 28.60 10.80
CA ASN A 74 18.38 27.17 10.71
C ASN A 74 17.19 26.26 11.09
N ALA A 75 16.34 26.68 12.02
CA ALA A 75 15.15 25.93 12.40
C ALA A 75 14.12 25.85 11.25
N GLN A 76 13.95 26.93 10.51
CA GLN A 76 13.04 26.98 9.35
C GLN A 76 13.59 26.16 8.18
N ALA A 77 14.91 26.19 7.97
CA ALA A 77 15.55 25.32 6.97
C ALA A 77 15.36 23.83 7.30
N MET A 78 15.48 23.46 8.59
CA MET A 78 15.23 22.10 9.07
C MET A 78 13.77 21.65 8.89
N PHE A 79 12.81 22.57 9.04
CA PHE A 79 11.39 22.28 8.76
C PHE A 79 11.18 21.88 7.29
N ILE A 80 11.72 22.65 6.34
CA ILE A 80 11.63 22.32 4.91
C ILE A 80 12.35 21.00 4.60
N SER A 81 13.52 20.76 5.19
CA SER A 81 14.27 19.51 5.05
C SER A 81 13.46 18.28 5.50
N THR A 82 12.72 18.40 6.61
CA THR A 82 11.88 17.32 7.14
C THR A 82 10.70 17.01 6.21
N ILE A 83 10.08 18.03 5.60
CA ILE A 83 9.02 17.85 4.60
C ILE A 83 9.57 17.08 3.39
N VAL A 84 10.74 17.46 2.88
CA VAL A 84 11.40 16.78 1.75
C VAL A 84 11.76 15.33 2.09
N GLY A 85 12.33 15.11 3.28
CA GLY A 85 12.68 13.77 3.75
C GLY A 85 11.48 12.84 3.88
N ALA A 86 10.36 13.34 4.41
CA ALA A 86 9.10 12.61 4.46
C ALA A 86 8.57 12.29 3.05
N GLY A 87 8.69 13.23 2.10
CA GLY A 87 8.29 13.02 0.70
C GLY A 87 8.99 11.84 0.02
N ALA A 88 10.28 11.65 0.28
CA ALA A 88 11.03 10.52 -0.26
C ALA A 88 10.48 9.17 0.25
N ALA A 89 10.10 9.10 1.53
CA ALA A 89 9.49 7.91 2.11
C ALA A 89 8.10 7.62 1.52
N PHE A 90 7.23 8.64 1.39
CA PHE A 90 5.91 8.48 0.78
C PHE A 90 5.98 8.10 -0.69
N PHE A 91 6.94 8.67 -1.44
CA PHE A 91 7.17 8.27 -2.82
C PHE A 91 7.63 6.82 -2.91
N GLY A 92 8.58 6.40 -2.08
CA GLY A 92 9.00 5.00 -2.01
C GLY A 92 7.85 4.02 -1.74
N LEU A 93 6.92 4.36 -0.85
CA LEU A 93 5.72 3.56 -0.57
C LEU A 93 4.69 3.59 -1.73
N TYR A 94 4.61 4.70 -2.46
CA TYR A 94 3.66 4.88 -3.58
C TYR A 94 4.10 4.16 -4.86
N VAL A 95 5.38 4.27 -5.25
CA VAL A 95 5.94 3.52 -6.41
C VAL A 95 6.40 2.12 -6.05
N GLY A 96 6.57 1.81 -4.76
CA GLY A 96 6.83 0.45 -4.29
C GLY A 96 5.72 -0.50 -4.75
N LYS A 97 6.09 -1.57 -5.44
CA LYS A 97 5.13 -2.63 -5.80
C LYS A 97 4.62 -3.29 -4.51
N PRO A 98 3.30 -3.41 -4.30
CA PRO A 98 2.79 -4.41 -3.38
C PRO A 98 3.29 -5.77 -3.91
N GLY A 99 4.19 -6.43 -3.17
CA GLY A 99 4.81 -7.68 -3.59
C GLY A 99 6.18 -7.56 -4.28
N ALA A 100 6.89 -6.43 -4.19
CA ALA A 100 8.33 -6.47 -4.40
C ALA A 100 8.95 -7.40 -3.34
N THR A 101 9.22 -8.65 -3.74
CA THR A 101 9.97 -9.59 -2.92
C THR A 101 11.26 -8.92 -2.53
N LEU A 102 11.41 -8.58 -1.24
CA LEU A 102 12.69 -8.23 -0.65
C LEU A 102 13.72 -9.22 -1.19
N PRO A 103 14.81 -8.80 -1.84
CA PRO A 103 15.80 -9.73 -2.32
C PRO A 103 16.32 -10.53 -1.13
N LYS A 104 15.92 -11.81 -1.07
CA LYS A 104 16.46 -12.83 -0.15
C LYS A 104 17.89 -13.13 -0.60
N ASN A 105 18.81 -12.21 -0.32
CA ASN A 105 20.24 -12.47 -0.12
C ASN A 105 20.99 -11.13 -0.10
N LYS A 106 21.31 -10.65 1.09
CA LYS A 106 22.66 -10.14 1.31
C LYS A 106 23.47 -11.32 1.86
N LYS A 107 24.32 -11.89 0.99
CA LYS A 107 25.50 -12.63 1.45
C LYS A 107 26.45 -11.67 2.14
#